data_AF-A0AAU6NVG5-F1
#
_entry.id   AF-A0AAU6NVG5-F1
#
_cell.length_a   1.000
_cell.length_b   1.000
_cell.length_c   1.000
_cell.angle_alpha   90.00
_cell.angle_beta   90.00
_cell.angle_gamma   90.00
#
_symmetry.space_group_name_H-M   'P 1'
#
loop_
_entity.id
_entity.type
_entity.pdbx_description
1 polymer ?
#
loop_
_entity_poly.entity_id
_entity_poly.type
_entity_poly.pdbx_seq_one_letter_code
_entity_poly.pdbx_strand_id
1 'polypeptide(L)'
;MSKKKKKYYTVWKGHNTGVFESWDDCKAQIKDFKGAIYKSFSSFEAAKKAYKSNYKDYVGKSKRFKSDLSEEQLKKIGLPNYNSISVDAASSGNPGKMEYRGVDTKTKKQLFIQGPFEEGTNNIGEFLAIVHGLAFLKQHNSNRIIYTDSKTALSWVRKKNCNTKLERNEKNKPVFELVDRAVKWLKENSYTTIIVKWETKAWGEIPADFGRK
;
A
#
# COMPACT_ATOMS: atom_id res chain seq x y z
N MET A 1 0.74 -6.35 -34.17
CA MET A 1 0.22 -5.16 -33.43
C MET A 1 -1.07 -5.55 -32.70
N SER A 2 -1.13 -5.46 -31.36
CA SER A 2 -2.34 -5.90 -30.63
C SER A 2 -3.50 -4.92 -30.87
N LYS A 3 -4.61 -5.40 -31.41
CA LYS A 3 -5.85 -4.62 -31.59
C LYS A 3 -6.31 -4.12 -30.21
N LYS A 4 -6.35 -2.79 -29.99
CA LYS A 4 -6.84 -2.21 -28.74
C LYS A 4 -8.28 -2.69 -28.50
N LYS A 5 -8.54 -3.34 -27.36
CA LYS A 5 -9.87 -3.82 -26.99
C LYS A 5 -10.84 -2.64 -26.89
N LYS A 6 -12.00 -2.72 -27.56
CA LYS A 6 -13.07 -1.71 -27.52
C LYS A 6 -13.50 -1.48 -26.07
N LYS A 7 -13.69 -0.21 -25.70
CA LYS A 7 -14.15 0.21 -24.37
C LYS A 7 -15.47 0.95 -24.51
N TYR A 8 -16.26 0.93 -23.45
CA TYR A 8 -17.52 1.64 -23.33
C TYR A 8 -17.44 2.54 -22.09
N TYR A 9 -18.06 3.71 -22.13
CA TYR A 9 -17.89 4.74 -21.10
C TYR A 9 -19.23 5.13 -20.55
N THR A 10 -19.41 5.02 -19.24
CA THR A 10 -20.60 5.53 -18.57
C THR A 10 -20.28 6.89 -17.98
N VAL A 11 -21.11 7.89 -18.26
CA VAL A 11 -21.07 9.22 -17.64
C VAL A 11 -22.32 9.38 -16.78
N TRP A 12 -22.13 9.52 -15.48
CA TRP A 12 -23.21 9.80 -14.51
C TRP A 12 -23.33 11.29 -14.19
N LYS A 13 -22.26 12.06 -14.45
CA LYS A 13 -22.25 13.51 -14.29
C LYS A 13 -21.31 14.12 -15.34
N GLY A 14 -21.83 15.03 -16.14
CA GLY A 14 -21.17 15.67 -17.28
C GLY A 14 -22.18 16.55 -18.03
N HIS A 15 -21.78 17.11 -19.18
CA HIS A 15 -22.65 17.88 -20.07
C HIS A 15 -23.86 17.05 -20.53
N ASN A 16 -23.62 15.80 -20.95
CA ASN A 16 -24.66 14.80 -21.16
C ASN A 16 -24.30 13.48 -20.47
N THR A 17 -25.28 12.87 -19.81
CA THR A 17 -25.12 11.57 -19.13
C THR A 17 -25.55 10.43 -20.05
N GLY A 18 -25.00 9.24 -19.85
CA GLY A 18 -25.31 8.08 -20.69
C GLY A 18 -24.14 7.12 -20.87
N VAL A 19 -24.28 6.23 -21.87
CA VAL A 19 -23.25 5.28 -22.27
C VAL A 19 -22.73 5.66 -23.65
N PHE A 20 -21.41 5.83 -23.77
CA PHE A 20 -20.71 6.22 -24.98
C PHE A 20 -19.79 5.07 -25.44
N GLU A 21 -19.70 4.86 -26.74
CA GLU A 21 -18.90 3.77 -27.33
C GLU A 21 -17.46 4.17 -27.68
N SER A 22 -17.18 5.47 -27.65
CA SER A 22 -15.85 6.02 -27.93
C SER A 22 -15.38 6.92 -26.78
N TRP A 23 -14.05 7.06 -26.67
CA TRP A 23 -13.46 7.99 -25.73
C TRP A 23 -13.75 9.43 -26.11
N ASP A 24 -13.77 9.76 -27.40
CA ASP A 24 -13.96 11.14 -27.86
C ASP A 24 -15.37 11.64 -27.53
N ASP A 25 -16.38 10.80 -27.70
CA ASP A 25 -17.76 11.13 -27.29
C ASP A 25 -17.87 11.30 -25.78
N CYS A 26 -17.27 10.39 -25.01
CA CYS A 26 -17.21 10.50 -23.56
C CYS A 26 -16.49 11.77 -23.12
N LYS A 27 -15.36 12.10 -23.76
CA LYS A 27 -14.51 13.26 -23.45
C LYS A 27 -15.27 14.55 -23.71
N ALA A 28 -15.99 14.64 -24.83
CA ALA A 28 -16.86 15.78 -25.12
C ALA A 28 -17.89 16.04 -24.00
N GLN A 29 -18.34 14.99 -23.30
CA GLN A 29 -19.30 15.14 -22.20
C GLN A 29 -18.69 15.52 -20.86
N ILE A 30 -17.38 15.35 -20.65
CA ILE A 30 -16.76 15.58 -19.35
C ILE A 30 -15.72 16.71 -19.37
N LYS A 31 -15.30 17.14 -20.56
CA LYS A 31 -14.31 18.20 -20.74
C LYS A 31 -14.82 19.49 -20.12
N ASP A 32 -13.99 20.10 -19.27
CA ASP A 32 -14.24 21.35 -18.55
C ASP A 32 -15.50 21.33 -17.65
N PHE A 33 -16.04 20.13 -17.37
CA PHE A 33 -17.19 19.96 -16.48
C PHE A 33 -16.72 19.69 -15.04
N LYS A 34 -16.94 20.65 -14.13
CA LYS A 34 -16.51 20.55 -12.73
C LYS A 34 -17.21 19.38 -12.01
N GLY A 35 -16.41 18.41 -11.57
CA GLY A 35 -16.90 17.23 -10.84
C GLY A 35 -17.60 16.22 -11.74
N ALA A 36 -17.16 16.08 -13.00
CA ALA A 36 -17.62 15.01 -13.88
C ALA A 36 -17.36 13.62 -13.27
N ILE A 37 -18.31 12.70 -13.46
CA ILE A 37 -18.28 11.34 -12.92
C ILE A 37 -18.45 10.38 -14.09
N TYR A 38 -17.40 9.63 -14.39
CA TYR A 38 -17.38 8.69 -15.50
C TYR A 38 -16.49 7.46 -15.21
N LYS A 39 -16.70 6.36 -15.95
CA LYS A 39 -15.86 5.15 -15.87
C LYS A 39 -15.91 4.39 -17.19
N SER A 40 -14.80 3.71 -17.53
CA SER A 40 -14.75 2.79 -18.67
C SER A 40 -15.03 1.34 -18.28
N PHE A 41 -15.62 0.60 -19.21
CA PHE A 41 -16.04 -0.80 -19.11
C PHE A 41 -15.62 -1.56 -20.38
N SER A 42 -15.47 -2.88 -20.25
CA SER A 42 -15.09 -3.76 -21.36
C SER A 42 -16.27 -4.23 -22.23
N SER A 43 -17.52 -4.05 -21.78
CA SER A 43 -18.72 -4.39 -22.55
C SER A 43 -19.80 -3.32 -22.43
N PHE A 44 -20.62 -3.21 -23.48
CA PHE A 44 -21.74 -2.27 -23.53
C PHE A 44 -22.79 -2.58 -22.46
N GLU A 45 -23.07 -3.87 -22.23
CA GLU A 45 -23.99 -4.30 -21.18
C GLU A 45 -23.52 -3.89 -19.79
N ALA A 46 -22.21 -4.03 -19.51
CA ALA A 46 -21.64 -3.60 -18.24
C ALA A 46 -21.78 -2.08 -18.04
N ALA A 47 -21.54 -1.30 -19.10
CA ALA A 47 -21.71 0.15 -19.08
C ALA A 47 -23.19 0.57 -18.88
N LYS A 48 -24.14 -0.10 -19.55
CA LYS A 48 -25.59 0.12 -19.37
C LYS A 48 -26.06 -0.25 -17.96
N LYS A 49 -25.60 -1.39 -17.44
CA LYS A 49 -25.91 -1.82 -16.06
C LYS A 49 -25.36 -0.83 -15.04
N ALA A 50 -24.14 -0.34 -15.27
CA ALA A 50 -23.52 0.65 -14.40
C ALA A 50 -24.26 2.00 -14.46
N TYR A 51 -24.73 2.42 -15.63
CA TYR A 51 -25.53 3.64 -15.79
C TYR A 51 -26.84 3.59 -14.98
N LYS A 52 -27.50 2.43 -14.94
CA LYS A 52 -28.72 2.20 -14.15
C LYS A 52 -28.49 2.06 -12.64
N SER A 53 -27.24 2.01 -12.20
CA SER A 53 -26.84 1.79 -10.80
C SER A 53 -26.24 3.07 -10.21
N ASN A 54 -26.05 3.10 -8.89
CA ASN A 54 -25.42 4.24 -8.23
C ASN A 54 -23.94 4.34 -8.62
N TYR A 55 -23.49 5.51 -9.09
CA TYR A 55 -22.10 5.73 -9.52
C TYR A 55 -21.08 5.39 -8.42
N LYS A 56 -21.45 5.53 -7.13
CA LYS A 56 -20.61 5.18 -5.97
C LYS A 56 -20.24 3.70 -5.95
N ASP A 57 -20.98 2.84 -6.65
CA ASP A 57 -20.66 1.42 -6.77
C ASP A 57 -19.53 1.13 -7.76
N TYR A 58 -19.19 2.09 -8.61
CA TYR A 58 -18.26 1.89 -9.73
C TYR A 58 -17.08 2.86 -9.66
N VAL A 59 -17.33 4.11 -9.28
CA VAL A 59 -16.34 5.18 -9.18
C VAL A 59 -15.79 5.21 -7.76
N GLY A 60 -14.46 5.16 -7.61
CA GLY A 60 -13.80 5.09 -6.30
C GLY A 60 -13.64 3.70 -5.70
N LYS A 61 -14.35 2.67 -6.19
CA LYS A 61 -13.99 1.28 -5.90
C LYS A 61 -12.79 0.90 -6.76
N SER A 62 -11.61 0.82 -6.14
CA SER A 62 -10.52 -0.01 -6.66
C SER A 62 -11.11 -1.39 -6.94
N LYS A 63 -10.66 -2.07 -8.01
CA LYS A 63 -11.05 -3.47 -8.25
C LYS A 63 -10.91 -4.20 -6.92
N ARG A 64 -12.00 -4.75 -6.36
CA ARG A 64 -11.90 -5.60 -5.17
C ARG A 64 -10.80 -6.61 -5.47
N PHE A 65 -9.78 -6.63 -4.64
CA PHE A 65 -8.68 -7.58 -4.79
C PHE A 65 -9.29 -8.97 -4.91
N LYS A 66 -8.95 -9.68 -5.99
CA LYS A 66 -9.31 -11.07 -6.17
C LYS A 66 -8.00 -11.85 -6.11
N SER A 67 -7.90 -12.72 -5.12
CA SER A 67 -6.74 -13.61 -4.98
C SER A 67 -6.72 -14.61 -6.14
N ASP A 68 -5.50 -14.95 -6.59
CA ASP A 68 -5.26 -16.04 -7.54
C ASP A 68 -5.09 -17.41 -6.85
N LEU A 69 -5.23 -17.47 -5.51
CA LEU A 69 -5.13 -18.70 -4.74
C LEU A 69 -6.43 -19.51 -4.77
N SER A 70 -6.32 -20.83 -4.59
CA SER A 70 -7.48 -21.71 -4.44
C SER A 70 -8.22 -21.47 -3.12
N GLU A 71 -9.47 -21.92 -3.03
CA GLU A 71 -10.25 -21.80 -1.80
C GLU A 71 -9.60 -22.57 -0.63
N GLU A 72 -9.00 -23.74 -0.89
CA GLU A 72 -8.29 -24.52 0.12
C GLU A 72 -7.04 -23.78 0.62
N GLN A 73 -6.30 -23.12 -0.27
CA GLN A 73 -5.13 -22.30 0.11
C GLN A 73 -5.56 -21.12 0.97
N LEU A 74 -6.64 -20.44 0.59
CA LEU A 74 -7.19 -19.32 1.36
C LEU A 74 -7.69 -19.76 2.74
N LYS A 75 -8.35 -20.92 2.84
CA LYS A 75 -8.78 -21.49 4.13
C LYS A 75 -7.60 -21.78 5.05
N LYS A 76 -6.47 -22.28 4.52
CA LYS A 76 -5.24 -22.52 5.29
C LYS A 76 -4.57 -21.24 5.77
N ILE A 77 -4.60 -20.18 4.97
CA ILE A 77 -4.02 -18.87 5.33
C ILE A 77 -4.90 -18.14 6.34
N GLY A 78 -6.22 -18.26 6.19
CA GLY A 78 -7.20 -17.59 7.03
C GLY A 78 -7.29 -16.08 6.76
N LEU A 79 -7.88 -15.38 7.74
CA LEU A 79 -8.02 -13.93 7.72
C LEU A 79 -6.87 -13.26 8.50
N PRO A 80 -6.49 -12.01 8.15
CA PRO A 80 -5.53 -11.27 8.94
C PRO A 80 -6.03 -11.07 10.38
N ASN A 81 -5.12 -11.13 11.36
CA ASN A 81 -5.43 -10.69 12.72
C ASN A 81 -5.54 -9.16 12.74
N TYR A 82 -6.74 -8.62 12.88
CA TYR A 82 -6.96 -7.17 12.88
C TYR A 82 -6.51 -6.44 14.16
N ASN A 83 -6.20 -7.15 15.25
CA ASN A 83 -5.55 -6.58 16.43
C ASN A 83 -4.03 -6.43 16.19
N SER A 84 -3.69 -5.66 15.16
CA SER A 84 -2.33 -5.52 14.64
C SER A 84 -2.08 -4.14 14.05
N ILE A 85 -0.82 -3.78 13.91
CA ILE A 85 -0.40 -2.65 13.08
C ILE A 85 0.28 -3.20 11.82
N SER A 86 0.15 -2.50 10.71
CA SER A 86 0.85 -2.81 9.47
C SER A 86 1.88 -1.73 9.20
N VAL A 87 3.07 -2.11 8.78
CA VAL A 87 4.16 -1.18 8.46
C VAL A 87 4.64 -1.41 7.03
N ASP A 88 5.00 -0.33 6.35
CA ASP A 88 5.53 -0.37 4.99
C ASP A 88 6.43 0.84 4.72
N ALA A 89 7.23 0.76 3.67
CA ALA A 89 8.05 1.83 3.15
C ALA A 89 7.89 1.99 1.64
N ALA A 90 8.16 3.20 1.16
CA ALA A 90 8.21 3.49 -0.26
C ALA A 90 9.47 4.30 -0.56
N SER A 91 10.03 4.07 -1.75
CA SER A 91 11.19 4.83 -2.25
C SER A 91 10.99 5.23 -3.71
N SER A 92 11.15 6.52 -4.01
CA SER A 92 11.16 7.04 -5.38
C SER A 92 12.58 6.98 -5.94
N GLY A 93 12.89 5.86 -6.61
CA GLY A 93 14.26 5.43 -6.91
C GLY A 93 14.79 4.50 -5.81
N ASN A 94 15.76 3.63 -6.11
CA ASN A 94 16.31 2.68 -5.13
C ASN A 94 17.83 2.48 -5.35
N PRO A 95 18.69 3.36 -4.80
CA PRO A 95 18.39 4.37 -3.79
C PRO A 95 17.64 5.60 -4.31
N GLY A 96 16.90 6.28 -3.44
CA GLY A 96 16.12 7.47 -3.76
C GLY A 96 15.39 8.07 -2.56
N LYS A 97 14.42 8.96 -2.81
CA LYS A 97 13.64 9.58 -1.72
C LYS A 97 12.79 8.52 -1.03
N MET A 98 13.05 8.28 0.25
CA MET A 98 12.48 7.16 0.99
C MET A 98 11.63 7.65 2.16
N GLU A 99 10.46 7.06 2.35
CA GLU A 99 9.60 7.28 3.51
C GLU A 99 9.02 5.95 4.01
N TYR A 100 8.59 5.93 5.27
CA TYR A 100 7.94 4.76 5.84
C TYR A 100 6.86 5.15 6.83
N ARG A 101 5.90 4.24 7.06
CA ARG A 101 4.78 4.49 7.98
C ARG A 101 4.29 3.23 8.66
N GLY A 102 3.53 3.44 9.74
CA GLY A 102 2.75 2.42 10.41
C GLY A 102 1.30 2.85 10.50
N VAL A 103 0.38 1.92 10.25
CA VAL A 103 -1.05 2.14 10.31
C VAL A 103 -1.73 1.06 11.14
N ASP A 104 -2.89 1.38 11.71
CA ASP A 104 -3.80 0.37 12.23
C ASP A 104 -4.29 -0.54 11.09
N THR A 105 -4.10 -1.85 11.21
CA THR A 105 -4.36 -2.80 10.10
C THR A 105 -5.83 -2.83 9.66
N LYS A 106 -6.77 -2.62 10.58
CA LYS A 106 -8.22 -2.65 10.28
C LYS A 106 -8.71 -1.35 9.67
N THR A 107 -8.38 -0.24 10.32
CA THR A 107 -8.93 1.09 10.00
C THR A 107 -8.07 1.88 9.02
N LYS A 108 -6.82 1.46 8.80
CA LYS A 108 -5.79 2.17 8.04
C LYS A 108 -5.45 3.55 8.59
N LYS A 109 -5.86 3.85 9.84
CA LYS A 109 -5.48 5.08 10.51
C LYS A 109 -3.96 5.11 10.68
N GLN A 110 -3.33 6.18 10.19
CA GLN A 110 -1.89 6.38 10.36
C GLN A 110 -1.54 6.58 11.84
N LEU A 111 -0.63 5.76 12.34
CA LEU A 111 -0.11 5.82 13.71
C LEU A 111 1.19 6.61 13.75
N PHE A 112 2.05 6.41 12.76
CA PHE A 112 3.28 7.16 12.57
C PHE A 112 3.68 7.19 11.09
N ILE A 113 4.45 8.20 10.70
CA ILE A 113 5.09 8.36 9.39
C ILE A 113 6.43 9.04 9.57
N GLN A 114 7.42 8.70 8.75
CA GLN A 114 8.75 9.30 8.74
C GLN A 114 9.27 9.45 7.31
N GLY A 115 10.00 10.54 7.09
CA GLY A 115 10.45 10.96 5.76
C GLY A 115 9.51 11.98 5.11
N PRO A 116 9.68 12.25 3.80
CA PRO A 116 10.68 11.64 2.93
C PRO A 116 12.11 12.06 3.30
N PHE A 117 12.99 11.08 3.42
CA PHE A 117 14.43 11.28 3.49
C PHE A 117 14.99 11.41 2.08
N GLU A 118 16.06 12.20 1.91
CA GLU A 118 16.61 12.49 0.58
C GLU A 118 17.11 11.24 -0.14
N GLU A 119 17.81 10.36 0.58
CA GLU A 119 18.37 9.14 0.00
C GLU A 119 18.29 7.96 0.97
N GLY A 120 17.59 6.91 0.55
CA GLY A 120 17.50 5.61 1.22
C GLY A 120 17.11 4.52 0.23
N THR A 121 17.04 3.27 0.70
CA THR A 121 16.51 2.14 -0.09
C THR A 121 15.19 1.67 0.49
N ASN A 122 14.39 0.98 -0.32
CA ASN A 122 13.14 0.39 0.13
C ASN A 122 13.35 -0.52 1.36
N ASN A 123 14.37 -1.39 1.29
CA ASN A 123 14.69 -2.33 2.38
C ASN A 123 15.11 -1.63 3.68
N ILE A 124 15.82 -0.50 3.60
CA ILE A 124 16.15 0.31 4.80
C ILE A 124 14.85 0.85 5.40
N GLY A 125 13.97 1.43 4.58
CA GLY A 125 12.69 1.95 5.03
C GLY A 125 11.84 0.87 5.71
N GLU A 126 11.70 -0.31 5.09
CA GLU A 126 10.94 -1.43 5.66
C GLU A 126 11.51 -1.89 7.00
N PHE A 127 12.85 -1.96 7.13
CA PHE A 127 13.53 -2.28 8.40
C PHE A 127 13.23 -1.24 9.48
N LEU A 128 13.40 0.05 9.15
CA LEU A 128 13.12 1.14 10.08
C LEU A 128 11.65 1.16 10.51
N ALA A 129 10.72 0.87 9.59
CA ALA A 129 9.30 0.82 9.88
C ALA A 129 8.94 -0.24 10.93
N ILE A 130 9.55 -1.43 10.85
CA ILE A 130 9.35 -2.50 11.84
C ILE A 130 9.92 -2.08 13.20
N VAL A 131 11.15 -1.56 13.25
CA VAL A 131 11.76 -1.17 14.53
C VAL A 131 11.01 -0.01 15.18
N HIS A 132 10.56 0.97 14.40
CA HIS A 132 9.67 2.03 14.89
C HIS A 132 8.37 1.44 15.43
N GLY A 133 7.75 0.49 14.71
CA GLY A 133 6.56 -0.21 15.17
C GLY A 133 6.76 -0.93 16.51
N LEU A 134 7.89 -1.62 16.69
CA LEU A 134 8.25 -2.27 17.95
C LEU A 134 8.37 -1.27 19.10
N ALA A 135 9.12 -0.18 18.89
CA ALA A 135 9.29 0.88 19.88
C ALA A 135 7.95 1.55 20.22
N PHE A 136 7.13 1.84 19.21
CA PHE A 136 5.81 2.43 19.35
C PHE A 136 4.89 1.54 20.20
N LEU A 137 4.78 0.24 19.90
CA LEU A 137 3.92 -0.66 20.66
C LEU A 137 4.40 -0.86 22.09
N LYS A 138 5.73 -0.94 22.31
CA LYS A 138 6.33 -1.02 23.66
C LYS A 138 6.00 0.23 24.48
N GLN A 139 6.17 1.43 23.91
CA GLN A 139 5.86 2.70 24.59
C GLN A 139 4.40 2.81 25.01
N HIS A 140 3.48 2.19 24.27
CA HIS A 140 2.04 2.21 24.54
C HIS A 140 1.55 0.97 25.31
N ASN A 141 2.44 0.13 25.84
CA ASN A 141 2.09 -1.15 26.51
C ASN A 141 1.08 -1.99 25.71
N SER A 142 1.26 -2.02 24.38
CA SER A 142 0.33 -2.67 23.46
C SER A 142 0.73 -4.13 23.20
N ASN A 143 -0.26 -5.02 23.18
CA ASN A 143 -0.11 -6.44 22.85
C ASN A 143 -0.38 -6.76 21.36
N ARG A 144 -0.56 -5.73 20.52
CA ARG A 144 -0.81 -5.90 19.09
C ARG A 144 0.39 -6.53 18.39
N ILE A 145 0.13 -7.27 17.31
CA ILE A 145 1.20 -7.80 16.45
C ILE A 145 1.58 -6.79 15.35
N ILE A 146 2.71 -6.99 14.68
CA ILE A 146 3.15 -6.19 13.54
C ILE A 146 3.10 -7.02 12.26
N TYR A 147 2.46 -6.50 11.22
CA TYR A 147 2.56 -7.01 9.86
C TYR A 147 3.55 -6.20 9.03
N THR A 148 4.35 -6.90 8.24
CA THR A 148 5.18 -6.36 7.15
C THR A 148 5.13 -7.33 5.98
N ASP A 149 5.17 -6.85 4.75
CA ASP A 149 5.30 -7.71 3.57
C ASP A 149 6.77 -7.94 3.15
N SER A 150 7.74 -7.35 3.87
CA SER A 150 9.17 -7.50 3.59
C SER A 150 9.81 -8.69 4.28
N LYS A 151 10.26 -9.67 3.50
CA LYS A 151 11.09 -10.78 4.01
C LYS A 151 12.49 -10.31 4.39
N THR A 152 13.03 -9.31 3.69
CA THR A 152 14.37 -8.75 3.97
C THR A 152 14.38 -8.08 5.33
N ALA A 153 13.43 -7.20 5.60
CA ALA A 153 13.33 -6.49 6.87
C ALA A 153 13.07 -7.45 8.05
N LEU A 154 12.21 -8.46 7.88
CA LEU A 154 12.03 -9.53 8.87
C LEU A 154 13.36 -10.22 9.22
N SER A 155 14.17 -10.54 8.21
CA SER A 155 15.49 -11.15 8.41
C SER A 155 16.44 -10.22 9.17
N TRP A 156 16.46 -8.93 8.82
CA TRP A 156 17.32 -7.93 9.46
C TRP A 156 16.94 -7.66 10.92
N VAL A 157 15.64 -7.60 11.23
CA VAL A 157 15.17 -7.45 12.62
C VAL A 157 15.52 -8.66 13.47
N ARG A 158 15.35 -9.89 12.95
CA ARG A 158 15.78 -11.12 13.65
C ARG A 158 17.28 -11.14 13.93
N LYS A 159 18.09 -10.66 12.97
CA LYS A 159 19.54 -10.52 13.10
C LYS A 159 19.96 -9.30 13.95
N LYS A 160 19.01 -8.46 14.37
CA LYS A 160 19.24 -7.17 15.04
C LYS A 160 20.27 -6.30 14.31
N ASN A 161 20.26 -6.34 12.97
CA ASN A 161 21.21 -5.60 12.14
C ASN A 161 20.63 -5.26 10.76
N CYS A 162 20.88 -4.02 10.30
CA CYS A 162 20.52 -3.58 8.96
C CYS A 162 21.64 -3.95 7.97
N ASN A 163 21.47 -5.05 7.21
CA ASN A 163 22.49 -5.54 6.26
C ASN A 163 22.36 -4.88 4.88
N THR A 164 22.26 -3.55 4.84
CA THR A 164 22.21 -2.79 3.59
C THR A 164 23.58 -2.75 2.90
N LYS A 165 23.56 -2.61 1.56
CA LYS A 165 24.75 -2.36 0.73
C LYS A 165 24.90 -0.88 0.34
N LEU A 166 23.95 -0.02 0.74
CA LEU A 166 24.03 1.41 0.47
C LEU A 166 25.23 1.99 1.24
N GLU A 167 26.14 2.67 0.55
CA GLU A 167 27.28 3.34 1.18
C GLU A 167 26.83 4.64 1.84
N ARG A 168 27.43 4.97 2.99
CA ARG A 168 27.12 6.20 3.73
C ARG A 168 27.68 7.41 2.99
N ASN A 169 26.86 8.45 2.86
CA ASN A 169 27.24 9.75 2.31
C ASN A 169 26.40 10.86 2.98
N GLU A 170 26.64 12.12 2.60
CA GLU A 170 25.96 13.27 3.23
C GLU A 170 24.43 13.26 3.01
N LYS A 171 23.93 12.78 1.87
CA LYS A 171 22.49 12.76 1.55
C LYS A 171 21.72 11.74 2.39
N ASN A 172 22.34 10.61 2.70
CA ASN A 172 21.73 9.53 3.47
C ASN A 172 22.10 9.53 4.95
N LYS A 173 22.89 10.52 5.41
CA LYS A 173 23.28 10.67 6.82
C LYS A 173 22.08 10.61 7.78
N PRO A 174 20.95 11.34 7.56
CA PRO A 174 19.79 11.24 8.45
C PRO A 174 19.17 9.83 8.51
N VAL A 175 19.18 9.10 7.39
CA VAL A 175 18.68 7.72 7.32
C VAL A 175 19.57 6.79 8.12
N PHE A 176 20.89 6.92 7.99
CA PHE A 176 21.84 6.08 8.70
C PHE A 176 21.90 6.37 10.21
N GLU A 177 21.70 7.61 10.64
CA GLU A 177 21.49 7.93 12.06
C GLU A 177 20.27 7.20 12.63
N LEU A 178 19.18 7.10 11.87
CA LEU A 178 18.02 6.30 12.26
C LEU A 178 18.32 4.80 12.26
N VAL A 179 19.10 4.30 11.30
CA VAL A 179 19.53 2.89 11.26
C VAL A 179 20.36 2.55 12.50
N ASP A 180 21.31 3.40 12.87
CA ASP A 180 22.18 3.18 14.04
C ASP A 180 21.36 3.16 15.32
N ARG A 181 20.41 4.10 15.47
CA ARG A 181 19.46 4.13 16.59
C ARG A 181 18.57 2.88 16.62
N ALA A 182 18.08 2.43 15.47
CA ALA A 182 17.24 1.23 15.36
C ALA A 182 18.00 -0.05 15.76
N VAL A 183 19.23 -0.20 15.27
CA VAL A 183 20.11 -1.33 15.63
C VAL A 183 20.43 -1.31 17.13
N LYS A 184 20.78 -0.15 17.68
CA LYS A 184 21.00 0.02 19.11
C LYS A 184 19.76 -0.37 19.92
N TRP A 185 18.58 0.13 19.54
CA TRP A 185 17.32 -0.18 20.20
C TRP A 185 17.04 -1.68 20.23
N LEU A 186 17.21 -2.38 19.09
CA LEU A 186 17.00 -3.83 19.03
C LEU A 186 17.95 -4.63 19.93
N LYS A 187 19.20 -4.16 20.10
CA LYS A 187 20.21 -4.81 20.96
C LYS A 187 19.92 -4.59 22.44
N GLU A 188 19.50 -3.38 22.81
CA GLU A 188 19.33 -2.96 24.21
C GLU A 188 17.91 -3.19 24.76
N ASN A 189 16.93 -3.50 23.91
CA ASN A 189 15.54 -3.72 24.32
C ASN A 189 15.08 -5.15 24.07
N SER A 190 14.22 -5.62 24.98
CA SER A 190 13.39 -6.81 24.78
C SER A 190 12.00 -6.44 24.29
N TYR A 191 11.39 -7.32 23.52
CA TYR A 191 10.00 -7.24 23.08
C TYR A 191 9.41 -8.64 22.95
N THR A 192 8.11 -8.77 23.22
CA THR A 192 7.32 -9.99 23.00
C THR A 192 6.41 -9.86 21.77
N THR A 193 6.40 -8.69 21.14
CA THR A 193 5.62 -8.39 19.94
C THR A 193 5.94 -9.38 18.82
N ILE A 194 4.91 -10.05 18.32
CA ILE A 194 5.03 -10.98 17.20
C ILE A 194 5.05 -10.17 15.90
N ILE A 195 6.03 -10.45 15.04
CA ILE A 195 6.18 -9.83 13.73
C ILE A 195 5.88 -10.89 12.65
N VAL A 196 4.88 -10.63 11.83
CA VAL A 196 4.30 -11.60 10.89
C VAL A 196 4.41 -11.08 9.46
N LYS A 197 4.66 -11.99 8.53
CA LYS A 197 4.62 -11.69 7.09
C LYS A 197 3.16 -11.45 6.68
N TRP A 198 2.90 -10.34 6.00
CA TRP A 198 1.62 -10.10 5.35
C TRP A 198 1.47 -10.98 4.10
N GLU A 199 0.36 -11.69 3.98
CA GLU A 199 0.08 -12.61 2.88
C GLU A 199 -0.53 -11.86 1.68
N THR A 200 0.29 -11.08 0.97
CA THR A 200 -0.14 -10.21 -0.13
C THR A 200 -0.99 -10.92 -1.19
N LYS A 201 -0.67 -12.19 -1.50
CA LYS A 201 -1.44 -13.00 -2.46
C LYS A 201 -2.83 -13.38 -1.97
N ALA A 202 -3.05 -13.47 -0.65
CA ALA A 202 -4.34 -13.82 -0.06
C ALA A 202 -5.17 -12.58 0.28
N TRP A 203 -4.51 -11.51 0.75
CA TRP A 203 -5.18 -10.37 1.37
C TRP A 203 -5.07 -9.06 0.58
N GLY A 204 -4.31 -9.05 -0.52
CA GLY A 204 -4.01 -7.87 -1.32
C GLY A 204 -2.84 -7.08 -0.75
N GLU A 205 -2.64 -5.85 -1.24
CA GLU A 205 -1.57 -4.98 -0.74
C GLU A 205 -1.71 -4.72 0.77
N ILE A 206 -0.58 -4.62 1.46
CA ILE A 206 -0.55 -4.39 2.90
C ILE A 206 -1.26 -3.07 3.24
N PRO A 207 -2.01 -2.95 4.37
CA PRO A 207 -2.74 -1.72 4.69
C PRO A 207 -1.89 -0.45 4.75
N ALA A 208 -0.58 -0.58 5.00
CA ALA A 208 0.38 0.52 5.02
C ALA A 208 0.92 0.89 3.62
N ASP A 209 0.56 0.20 2.54
CA ASP A 209 1.04 0.46 1.18
C ASP A 209 0.78 1.90 0.73
N PHE A 210 1.80 2.57 0.20
CA PHE A 210 1.72 3.98 -0.21
C PHE A 210 0.92 4.21 -1.50
N GLY A 211 0.58 3.15 -2.25
CA GLY A 211 -0.21 3.23 -3.47
C GLY A 211 0.52 3.87 -4.65
N ARG A 212 1.86 3.85 -4.67
CA ARG A 212 2.70 4.54 -5.68
C ARG A 212 3.43 3.59 -6.65
N LYS A 213 2.86 2.41 -6.91
CA LYS A 213 3.37 1.46 -7.91
C LYS A 213 2.96 1.85 -9.33
#